data_AF-A0A258QUJ4-F1
#
_entry.id   AF-A0A258QUJ4-F1
#
_cell.length_a   1.000
_cell.length_b   1.000
_cell.length_c   1.000
_cell.angle_alpha   90.00
_cell.angle_beta   90.00
_cell.angle_gamma   90.00
#
_symmetry.space_group_name_H-M   'P 1'
#
loop_
_entity.id
_entity.type
_entity.pdbx_description
1 polymer ?
#
loop_
_entity_poly.entity_id
_entity_poly.type
_entity_poly.pdbx_seq_one_letter_code
_entity_poly.pdbx_strand_id
1 'polypeptide(L)'
;PRYNNAMGFPLPLALKIGFFQCLAMIPGMSRSGSTIVGAMLMGVDKRAAAEFSFFLALPTMFGAFAYDLYKNRNILSLDDGLLILIGFVAAFCAAVLVVRSLLDFVSRHGYAVFGWWRIVVGVAGLIGLAIVH
;
A
#
# COMPACT_ATOMS: atom_id res chain seq x y z
N PRO A 1 -12.58 2.55 -19.20
CA PRO A 1 -11.43 3.23 -18.56
C PRO A 1 -10.65 3.99 -19.64
N ARG A 2 -10.09 5.15 -19.31
CA ARG A 2 -9.29 5.97 -20.24
C ARG A 2 -7.83 5.51 -20.33
N TYR A 3 -7.31 4.89 -19.26
CA TYR A 3 -5.96 4.36 -19.19
C TYR A 3 -6.02 2.89 -18.76
N ASN A 4 -5.27 2.03 -19.45
CA ASN A 4 -5.29 0.58 -19.26
C ASN A 4 -3.90 -0.07 -19.11
N ASN A 5 -2.83 0.73 -19.15
CA ASN A 5 -1.45 0.25 -19.06
C ASN A 5 -0.68 1.14 -18.09
N ALA A 6 -0.26 0.57 -16.96
CA ALA A 6 0.46 1.28 -15.90
C ALA A 6 1.77 1.93 -16.38
N MET A 7 2.45 1.30 -17.36
CA MET A 7 3.73 1.78 -17.89
C MET A 7 3.58 2.96 -18.86
N GLY A 8 2.37 3.19 -19.38
CA GLY A 8 2.08 4.23 -20.37
C GLY A 8 1.44 5.48 -19.79
N PHE A 9 1.47 5.67 -18.46
CA PHE A 9 0.80 6.83 -17.85
C PHE A 9 1.53 8.14 -18.17
N PRO A 10 0.82 9.16 -18.66
CA PRO A 10 1.43 10.46 -18.90
C PRO A 10 1.86 11.08 -17.56
N LEU A 11 2.97 11.83 -17.56
CA LEU A 11 3.52 12.46 -16.35
C LEU A 11 2.49 13.25 -15.51
N PRO A 12 1.57 14.04 -16.11
CA PRO A 12 0.54 14.72 -15.33
C PRO A 12 -0.41 13.78 -14.57
N LEU A 13 -0.71 12.60 -15.12
CA LEU A 13 -1.52 11.59 -14.43
C LEU A 13 -0.75 10.99 -13.25
N ALA A 14 0.50 10.59 -13.48
CA ALA A 14 1.37 10.05 -12.44
C ALA A 14 1.55 11.03 -11.27
N LEU A 15 1.76 12.32 -11.57
CA LEU A 15 1.89 13.38 -10.57
C LEU A 15 0.60 13.60 -9.77
N LYS A 16 -0.56 13.57 -10.44
CA LYS A 16 -1.86 13.65 -9.75
C LYS A 16 -2.09 12.46 -8.82
N ILE A 17 -1.72 11.24 -9.23
CA ILE A 17 -1.77 10.06 -8.35
C ILE A 17 -0.82 10.24 -7.15
N GLY A 18 0.34 10.86 -7.37
CA GLY A 18 1.27 11.25 -6.29
C GLY A 18 0.62 12.16 -5.24
N PHE A 19 -0.19 13.14 -5.64
CA PHE A 19 -0.93 13.96 -4.67
C PHE A 19 -1.93 13.15 -3.85
N PHE A 20 -2.60 12.16 -4.45
CA PHE A 20 -3.44 11.23 -3.68
C PHE A 20 -2.60 10.39 -2.70
N GLN A 21 -1.36 10.05 -3.04
CA GLN A 21 -0.48 9.35 -2.11
C GLN A 21 -0.19 10.16 -0.84
N CYS A 22 -0.21 11.49 -0.89
CA CYS A 22 -0.01 12.31 0.32
C CYS A 22 -1.05 12.05 1.41
N LEU A 23 -2.26 11.57 1.05
CA LEU A 23 -3.26 11.13 2.03
C LEU A 23 -2.75 9.97 2.89
N ALA A 24 -1.74 9.24 2.44
CA ALA A 24 -1.11 8.13 3.17
C ALA A 24 -0.20 8.58 4.31
N MET A 25 0.03 9.88 4.44
CA MET A 25 0.70 10.44 5.61
C MET A 25 -0.21 10.42 6.84
N ILE A 26 -1.53 10.25 6.68
CA ILE A 26 -2.46 10.06 7.80
C ILE A 26 -2.33 8.62 8.31
N PRO A 27 -1.92 8.39 9.57
CA PRO A 27 -1.78 7.04 10.12
C PRO A 27 -3.09 6.23 9.99
N GLY A 28 -2.96 4.96 9.61
CA GLY A 28 -4.11 4.09 9.33
C GLY A 28 -4.72 4.25 7.92
N MET A 29 -4.36 5.31 7.19
CA MET A 29 -4.70 5.42 5.77
C MET A 29 -3.80 4.46 4.95
N SER A 30 -4.38 3.75 3.99
CA SER A 30 -3.63 2.76 3.19
C SER A 30 -3.02 3.44 2.00
N ARG A 31 -1.70 3.36 1.89
CA ARG A 31 -0.96 3.92 0.76
C ARG A 31 -1.40 3.37 -0.59
N SER A 32 -1.58 2.04 -0.70
CA SER A 32 -2.11 1.43 -1.92
C SER A 32 -3.57 1.85 -2.16
N GLY A 33 -4.40 1.91 -1.12
CA GLY A 33 -5.78 2.38 -1.21
C GLY A 33 -5.92 3.78 -1.81
N SER A 34 -5.18 4.78 -1.30
CA SER A 34 -5.30 6.15 -1.85
C SER A 34 -4.80 6.28 -3.27
N THR A 35 -3.69 5.63 -3.61
CA THR A 35 -3.15 5.71 -4.97
C THR A 35 -4.03 4.99 -5.99
N ILE A 36 -4.55 3.81 -5.64
CA ILE A 36 -5.46 3.04 -6.50
C ILE A 36 -6.78 3.78 -6.69
N VAL A 37 -7.42 4.22 -5.61
CA VAL A 37 -8.71 4.93 -5.70
C VAL A 37 -8.52 6.27 -6.41
N GLY A 38 -7.45 7.01 -6.12
CA GLY A 38 -7.11 8.24 -6.82
C GLY A 38 -6.92 8.03 -8.32
N ALA A 39 -6.19 6.99 -8.72
CA ALA A 39 -6.03 6.62 -10.13
C ALA A 39 -7.37 6.25 -10.79
N MET A 40 -8.20 5.46 -10.11
CA MET A 40 -9.53 5.07 -10.61
C MET A 40 -10.45 6.28 -10.79
N LEU A 41 -10.41 7.26 -9.88
CA LEU A 41 -11.14 8.53 -10.01
C LEU A 41 -10.69 9.34 -11.24
N MET A 42 -9.46 9.14 -11.71
CA MET A 42 -8.91 9.74 -12.93
C MET A 42 -9.15 8.88 -14.20
N GLY A 43 -9.95 7.81 -14.09
CA GLY A 43 -10.35 6.96 -15.20
C GLY A 43 -9.37 5.84 -15.55
N VAL A 44 -8.42 5.52 -14.66
CA VAL A 44 -7.55 4.35 -14.79
C VAL A 44 -8.34 3.08 -14.47
N ASP A 45 -8.11 1.98 -15.20
CA ASP A 45 -8.72 0.70 -14.87
C ASP A 45 -8.15 0.11 -13.56
N LYS A 46 -8.89 -0.84 -12.97
CA LYS A 46 -8.59 -1.43 -11.65
C LYS A 46 -7.21 -2.10 -11.59
N ARG A 47 -6.80 -2.76 -12.68
CA ARG A 47 -5.55 -3.52 -12.76
C ARG A 47 -4.37 -2.57 -12.98
N ALA A 48 -4.44 -1.67 -13.96
CA ALA A 48 -3.35 -0.71 -14.17
C ALA A 48 -3.17 0.23 -12.97
N ALA A 49 -4.26 0.60 -12.27
CA ALA A 49 -4.17 1.36 -11.03
C ALA A 49 -3.39 0.61 -9.94
N ALA A 50 -3.61 -0.70 -9.79
CA ALA A 50 -2.88 -1.55 -8.84
C ALA A 50 -1.39 -1.68 -9.22
N GLU A 51 -1.11 -2.00 -10.48
CA GLU A 51 0.25 -2.16 -10.99
C GLU A 51 1.05 -0.86 -10.82
N PHE A 52 0.48 0.29 -11.17
CA PHE A 52 1.12 1.59 -10.93
C PHE A 52 1.34 1.87 -9.45
N SER A 53 0.37 1.56 -8.58
CA SER A 53 0.51 1.69 -7.12
C SER A 53 1.65 0.82 -6.58
N PHE A 54 1.84 -0.38 -7.13
CA PHE A 54 2.96 -1.26 -6.76
C PHE A 54 4.30 -0.73 -7.27
N PHE A 55 4.39 -0.20 -8.48
CA PHE A 55 5.62 0.44 -8.94
C PHE A 55 5.97 1.68 -8.11
N LEU A 56 4.97 2.51 -7.80
CA LEU A 56 5.15 3.67 -6.93
C LEU A 56 5.55 3.28 -5.49
N ALA A 57 5.18 2.07 -5.04
CA ALA A 57 5.61 1.50 -3.76
C ALA A 57 7.12 1.44 -3.63
N LEU A 58 7.79 0.98 -4.68
CA LEU A 58 9.18 0.58 -4.64
C LEU A 58 10.07 1.74 -4.16
N PRO A 59 10.07 2.93 -4.80
CA PRO A 59 10.89 4.04 -4.32
C PRO A 59 10.38 4.63 -3.00
N THR A 60 9.06 4.67 -2.78
CA THR A 60 8.47 5.39 -1.64
C THR A 60 8.62 4.63 -0.32
N MET A 61 8.33 3.33 -0.34
CA MET A 61 8.49 2.46 0.82
C MET A 61 9.94 2.13 1.08
N PHE A 62 10.77 1.97 0.04
CA PHE A 62 12.22 1.80 0.23
C PHE A 62 12.84 3.04 0.89
N GLY A 63 12.48 4.24 0.42
CA GLY A 63 12.95 5.49 1.04
C GLY A 63 12.47 5.62 2.49
N ALA A 64 11.20 5.32 2.78
CA ALA A 64 10.66 5.35 4.13
C ALA A 64 11.37 4.34 5.06
N PHE A 65 11.57 3.11 4.59
CA PHE A 65 12.30 2.08 5.33
C PHE A 65 13.75 2.48 5.60
N ALA A 66 14.49 2.95 4.58
CA ALA A 66 15.88 3.35 4.75
C ALA A 66 16.02 4.53 5.72
N TYR A 67 15.10 5.50 5.66
CA TYR A 67 15.06 6.62 6.59
C TYR A 67 14.75 6.17 8.02
N ASP A 68 13.78 5.27 8.19
CA ASP A 68 13.39 4.74 9.51
C ASP A 68 14.52 3.90 10.14
N LEU A 69 15.17 3.05 9.34
CA LEU A 69 16.35 2.29 9.76
C LEU A 69 17.50 3.21 10.16
N TYR A 70 17.77 4.25 9.36
CA TYR A 70 18.79 5.24 9.70
C TYR A 70 18.46 5.94 11.01
N LYS A 71 17.22 6.40 11.21
CA LYS A 71 16.81 7.13 12.41
C LYS A 71 16.91 6.27 13.67
N ASN A 72 16.58 4.98 13.58
CA ASN A 72 16.54 4.07 14.72
C ASN A 72 17.81 3.22 14.90
N ARG A 73 18.85 3.42 14.07
CA ARG A 73 20.10 2.64 14.08
C ARG A 73 20.78 2.48 15.46
N ASN A 74 20.61 3.45 16.35
CA ASN A 74 21.23 3.42 17.69
C ASN A 74 20.48 2.53 18.68
N ILE A 75 19.25 2.14 18.35
CA ILE A 75 18.35 1.32 19.18
C ILE A 75 18.38 -0.14 18.70
N LEU A 76 18.80 -0.40 17.46
CA LEU A 76 18.94 -1.76 16.94
C LEU A 76 20.13 -2.49 17.58
N SER A 77 19.85 -3.68 18.11
CA SER A 77 20.86 -4.66 18.53
C SER A 77 21.11 -5.71 17.44
N LEU A 78 22.14 -6.54 17.62
CA LEU A 78 22.41 -7.67 16.71
C LEU A 78 21.31 -8.73 16.75
N ASP A 79 20.64 -8.90 17.89
CA ASP A 79 19.53 -9.86 18.05
C ASP A 79 18.30 -9.43 17.23
N ASP A 80 18.06 -8.12 17.12
CA ASP A 80 17.01 -7.56 16.27
C ASP A 80 17.28 -7.83 14.78
N GLY A 81 18.56 -7.91 14.39
CA GLY A 81 18.97 -8.18 13.00
C GLY A 81 18.46 -9.52 12.48
N LEU A 82 18.53 -10.57 13.29
CA LEU A 82 18.05 -11.90 12.90
C LEU A 82 16.52 -11.94 12.80
N LEU A 83 15.82 -11.29 13.73
CA LEU A 83 14.36 -11.12 13.70
C LEU A 83 13.89 -10.35 12.46
N ILE A 84 14.57 -9.24 12.14
CA ILE A 84 14.30 -8.43 10.94
C ILE A 84 14.50 -9.27 9.68
N LEU A 85 15.56 -10.06 9.60
CA LEU A 85 15.84 -10.92 8.44
C LEU A 85 14.74 -11.97 8.24
N ILE A 86 14.32 -12.65 9.30
CA ILE A 86 13.24 -13.64 9.23
C ILE A 86 11.93 -12.97 8.79
N GLY A 87 11.58 -11.83 9.41
CA GLY A 87 10.39 -11.06 9.05
C GLY A 87 10.42 -10.58 7.60
N PHE A 88 11.57 -10.11 7.11
CA PHE A 88 11.78 -9.69 5.73
C PHE A 88 11.54 -10.84 4.75
N VAL A 89 12.17 -12.01 4.97
CA VAL A 89 12.02 -13.18 4.10
C VAL A 89 10.57 -13.67 4.09
N ALA A 90 9.93 -13.74 5.27
CA ALA A 90 8.54 -14.14 5.38
C ALA A 90 7.60 -13.18 4.63
N ALA A 91 7.78 -11.87 4.81
CA ALA A 91 6.99 -10.85 4.12
C ALA A 91 7.23 -10.86 2.60
N PHE A 92 8.48 -11.06 2.16
CA PHE A 92 8.82 -11.19 0.74
C PHE A 92 8.12 -12.38 0.08
N CYS A 93 8.22 -13.56 0.69
CA CYS A 93 7.55 -14.77 0.19
C CYS A 93 6.03 -14.57 0.15
N ALA A 94 5.44 -14.02 1.22
CA ALA A 94 4.01 -13.73 1.26
C ALA A 94 3.59 -12.74 0.15
N ALA A 95 4.36 -11.68 -0.08
CA ALA A 95 4.10 -10.72 -1.13
C ALA A 95 4.14 -11.37 -2.53
N VAL A 96 5.17 -12.17 -2.82
CA VAL A 96 5.30 -12.88 -4.11
C VAL A 96 4.11 -13.81 -4.38
N LEU A 97 3.66 -14.54 -3.36
CA LEU A 97 2.51 -15.45 -3.48
C LEU A 97 1.19 -14.71 -3.69
N VAL A 98 1.01 -13.55 -3.03
CA VAL A 98 -0.27 -12.83 -3.01
C VAL A 98 -0.44 -11.88 -4.17
N VAL A 99 0.63 -11.24 -4.68
CA VAL A 99 0.52 -10.16 -5.69
C VAL A 99 -0.30 -10.58 -6.92
N ARG A 100 0.00 -11.76 -7.50
CA ARG A 100 -0.72 -12.23 -8.70
C ARG A 100 -2.19 -12.52 -8.39
N SER A 101 -2.43 -13.26 -7.31
CA SER A 101 -3.78 -13.62 -6.85
C SER A 101 -4.63 -12.39 -6.56
N LEU A 102 -4.03 -11.36 -5.94
CA LEU A 102 -4.69 -10.09 -5.67
C LEU A 102 -5.06 -9.37 -6.96
N LEU A 103 -4.12 -9.23 -7.91
CA LEU A 103 -4.38 -8.58 -9.20
C LEU A 103 -5.52 -9.27 -9.96
N ASP A 104 -5.53 -10.60 -9.98
CA ASP A 104 -6.57 -11.37 -10.65
C ASP A 104 -7.93 -11.25 -9.92
N PHE A 105 -7.92 -11.21 -8.59
CA PHE A 105 -9.12 -10.99 -7.78
C PHE A 105 -9.74 -9.62 -8.02
N VAL A 106 -8.97 -8.54 -7.89
CA VAL A 106 -9.47 -7.15 -8.02
C VAL A 106 -9.91 -6.83 -9.44
N SER A 107 -9.29 -7.47 -10.44
CA SER A 107 -9.72 -7.36 -11.84
C SER A 107 -11.16 -7.88 -12.03
N ARG A 108 -11.54 -8.94 -11.30
CA ARG A 108 -12.87 -9.58 -11.41
C ARG A 108 -13.91 -8.97 -10.46
N HIS A 109 -13.55 -8.79 -9.19
CA HIS A 109 -14.50 -8.42 -8.12
C HIS A 109 -14.43 -6.93 -7.72
N GLY A 110 -13.38 -6.21 -8.14
CA GLY A 110 -13.15 -4.83 -7.71
C GLY A 110 -12.69 -4.70 -6.26
N TYR A 111 -12.75 -3.46 -5.74
CA TYR A 111 -12.18 -3.10 -4.44
C TYR A 111 -13.21 -2.97 -3.31
N ALA A 112 -14.51 -3.19 -3.58
CA ALA A 112 -15.58 -2.97 -2.61
C ALA A 112 -15.42 -3.85 -1.35
N VAL A 113 -14.99 -5.10 -1.51
CA VAL A 113 -14.71 -6.02 -0.40
C VAL A 113 -13.65 -5.45 0.55
N PHE A 114 -12.58 -4.88 0.01
CA PHE A 114 -11.54 -4.22 0.82
C PHE A 114 -12.07 -2.96 1.51
N GLY A 115 -12.96 -2.21 0.86
CA GLY A 115 -13.64 -1.07 1.48
C GLY A 115 -14.42 -1.47 2.73
N TRP A 116 -15.29 -2.47 2.62
CA TRP A 116 -16.05 -3.00 3.75
C TRP A 116 -15.16 -3.57 4.85
N TRP A 117 -14.14 -4.35 4.48
CA TRP A 117 -13.16 -4.87 5.44
C TRP A 117 -12.51 -3.75 6.27
N ARG A 118 -12.13 -2.64 5.63
CA ARG A 118 -11.54 -1.49 6.33
C ARG A 118 -12.52 -0.78 7.26
N ILE A 119 -13.80 -0.66 6.89
CA ILE A 119 -14.83 -0.10 7.77
C ILE A 119 -14.97 -0.97 9.02
N VAL A 120 -15.07 -2.30 8.84
CA VAL A 120 -15.19 -3.25 9.96
C VAL A 120 -13.98 -3.17 10.88
N VAL A 121 -12.75 -3.21 10.33
CA VAL A 121 -11.52 -3.11 11.13
C VAL A 121 -11.41 -1.76 11.83
N GLY A 122 -11.77 -0.66 11.16
CA GLY A 122 -11.76 0.67 11.76
C GLY A 122 -12.74 0.79 12.93
N VAL A 123 -13.98 0.31 12.76
CA VAL A 123 -14.97 0.27 13.84
C VAL A 123 -14.51 -0.62 14.99
N ALA A 124 -13.97 -1.81 14.70
CA ALA A 124 -13.44 -2.70 15.74
C ALA A 124 -12.28 -2.04 16.52
N GLY A 125 -11.39 -1.31 15.84
CA GLY A 125 -10.33 -0.55 16.48
C GLY A 125 -10.85 0.57 17.38
N LEU A 126 -11.88 1.30 16.95
CA LEU A 126 -12.53 2.33 17.76
C LEU A 126 -13.21 1.74 19.00
N ILE A 127 -13.90 0.61 18.86
CA ILE A 127 -14.50 -0.10 20.00
C ILE A 127 -13.41 -0.58 20.96
N GLY A 128 -12.33 -1.17 20.46
CA GLY A 128 -11.20 -1.60 21.28
C GLY A 128 -10.59 -0.44 22.07
N LEU A 129 -10.40 0.71 21.43
CA LEU A 129 -9.92 1.92 22.10
C LEU A 129 -10.88 2.37 23.22
N ALA A 130 -12.19 2.34 22.97
CA ALA A 130 -13.22 2.73 23.93
C ALA A 130 -13.41 1.76 25.11
N ILE A 131 -12.88 0.53 25.02
CA ILE A 131 -12.90 -0.45 26.10
C ILE A 131 -11.62 -0.36 26.96
N VAL A 132 -10.48 -0.02 26.33
CA VAL A 132 -9.17 0.06 26.98
C VAL A 132 -8.99 1.40 27.74
N HIS A 133 -9.68 2.45 27.31
CA HIS A 133 -9.85 3.71 28.03
C HIS A 133 -11.08 3.70 28.91
#